data_AF-A0A4U8YW79-F1
#
_entry.id   AF-A0A4U8YW79-F1
#
_cell.length_a   1.000
_cell.length_b   1.000
_cell.length_c   1.000
_cell.angle_alpha   90.00
_cell.angle_beta   90.00
_cell.angle_gamma   90.00
#
_symmetry.space_group_name_H-M   'P 1'
#
loop_
_entity.id
_entity.type
_entity.pdbx_description
1 polymer ?
#
loop_
_entity_poly.entity_id
_entity_poly.type
_entity_poly.pdbx_seq_one_letter_code
_entity_poly.pdbx_strand_id
1 'polypeptide(L)' 'MTKGWARFMYEDKETFVQAGDCVHQRPGITHYLFDYSPDMEYLEIVGPADFGTVDAAPPPGIKVPPITPWK' A
#
# COMPACT_ATOMS: atom_id res chain seq x y z
N MET A 1 -3.70 0.61 10.58
CA MET A 1 -5.04 0.32 10.04
C MET A 1 -6.05 0.42 11.18
N THR A 2 -7.03 1.33 11.08
CA THR A 2 -8.03 1.54 12.15
C THR A 2 -9.28 0.71 11.95
N LYS A 3 -9.66 0.40 10.70
CA LYS A 3 -10.76 -0.52 10.33
C LYS A 3 -10.47 -1.22 9.00
N GLY A 4 -11.16 -2.33 8.75
CA GLY A 4 -11.08 -3.05 7.48
C GLY A 4 -9.72 -3.75 7.24
N TRP A 5 -9.38 -3.93 5.96
CA TRP A 5 -8.12 -4.55 5.52
C TRP A 5 -7.65 -4.01 4.17
N ALA A 6 -6.36 -4.22 3.87
CA ALA A 6 -5.73 -3.88 2.60
C ALA A 6 -4.72 -4.94 2.14
N ARG A 7 -4.53 -5.06 0.83
CA ARG A 7 -3.43 -5.78 0.18
C ARG A 7 -2.66 -4.85 -0.74
N PHE A 8 -1.36 -4.80 -0.53
CA PHE A 8 -0.46 -4.02 -1.36
C PHE A 8 0.84 -4.77 -1.62
N MET A 9 1.52 -4.42 -2.71
CA MET A 9 2.89 -4.83 -2.94
C MET A 9 3.83 -3.84 -2.23
N TYR A 10 4.84 -4.35 -1.53
CA TYR A 10 6.08 -3.64 -1.22
C TYR A 10 7.18 -4.29 -2.03
N GLU A 11 7.65 -3.55 -3.04
CA GLU A 11 8.59 -4.06 -4.04
C GLU A 11 8.05 -5.33 -4.71
N ASP A 12 8.61 -6.49 -4.37
CA ASP A 12 8.25 -7.81 -4.90
C ASP A 12 7.32 -8.62 -3.98
N LYS A 13 6.99 -8.08 -2.80
CA LYS A 13 6.28 -8.80 -1.74
C LYS A 13 4.85 -8.31 -1.55
N GLU A 14 3.89 -9.23 -1.69
CA GLU A 14 2.52 -8.97 -1.24
C GLU A 14 2.47 -8.87 0.28
N THR A 15 1.82 -7.82 0.75
CA THR A 15 1.63 -7.51 2.15
C THR A 15 0.14 -7.33 2.41
N PHE A 16 -0.35 -8.05 3.41
CA PHE A 16 -1.71 -7.94 3.92
C PHE A 16 -1.68 -7.24 5.27
N VAL A 17 -2.56 -6.27 5.45
CA VAL A 17 -2.77 -5.57 6.73
C VAL A 17 -4.26 -5.53 7.05
N GLN A 18 -4.59 -5.60 8.32
CA GLN A 18 -5.96 -5.52 8.83
C GLN A 18 -6.03 -4.63 10.06
N ALA A 19 -7.25 -4.33 10.52
CA ALA A 19 -7.49 -3.52 11.71
C ALA A 19 -6.58 -3.93 12.89
N GLY A 20 -5.87 -2.94 13.46
CA GLY A 20 -4.87 -3.15 14.51
C GLY A 20 -3.42 -3.20 14.00
N ASP A 21 -3.19 -3.52 12.73
CA ASP A 21 -1.84 -3.56 12.16
C ASP A 21 -1.27 -2.15 11.94
N CYS A 22 0.04 -2.03 12.11
CA CYS A 22 0.83 -0.84 11.79
C CYS A 22 2.00 -1.26 10.88
N VAL A 23 2.20 -0.52 9.79
CA VAL A 23 3.30 -0.76 8.85
C VAL A 23 4.13 0.51 8.69
N HIS A 24 5.43 0.32 8.48
CA HIS A 24 6.37 1.41 8.20
C HIS A 24 6.80 1.36 6.73
N GLN A 25 6.47 2.41 5.98
CA GLN A 25 6.95 2.62 4.63
C GLN A 25 8.24 3.43 4.69
N ARG A 26 9.38 2.78 4.40
CA ARG A 26 10.65 3.49 4.35
C ARG A 26 10.68 4.45 3.15
N PRO A 27 11.38 5.60 3.23
CA PRO A 27 11.55 6.49 2.08
C PRO A 27 12.09 5.75 0.85
N GLY A 28 11.51 6.04 -0.32
CA GLY A 28 11.91 5.44 -1.60
C GLY A 28 11.36 4.03 -1.88
N ILE A 29 10.51 3.47 -1.00
CA ILE A 29 9.91 2.16 -1.24
C ILE A 29 8.87 2.22 -2.38
N THR A 30 9.06 1.37 -3.39
CA THR A 30 8.03 1.15 -4.41
C THR A 30 6.89 0.35 -3.78
N HIS A 31 5.67 0.87 -3.86
CA HIS A 31 4.50 0.19 -3.32
C HIS A 31 3.31 0.31 -4.27
N TYR A 32 2.38 -0.64 -4.17
CA TYR A 32 1.19 -0.67 -5.02
C TYR A 32 0.01 -1.29 -4.27
N LEU A 33 -0.96 -0.46 -3.87
CA LEU A 33 -2.23 -0.90 -3.27
C LEU A 33 -3.18 -1.37 -4.35
N PHE A 34 -3.62 -2.63 -4.28
CA PHE A 34 -4.43 -3.25 -5.34
C PHE A 34 -5.76 -3.82 -4.86
N ASP A 35 -5.92 -4.06 -3.56
CA ASP A 35 -7.18 -4.55 -3.01
C ASP A 35 -7.38 -4.05 -1.58
N TYR A 36 -8.61 -3.78 -1.20
CA TYR A 36 -8.98 -3.28 0.12
C TYR A 36 -10.46 -3.46 0.40
N SER A 37 -10.79 -3.59 1.68
CA SER A 37 -12.17 -3.75 2.11
C SER A 37 -12.98 -2.47 1.92
N PRO A 38 -14.31 -2.57 1.68
CA PRO A 38 -15.18 -1.39 1.54
C PRO A 38 -15.21 -0.46 2.75
N ASP A 39 -14.86 -0.97 3.93
CA ASP A 39 -14.84 -0.27 5.21
C ASP A 39 -13.43 0.11 5.68
N MET A 40 -12.43 0.05 4.80
CA MET A 40 -11.04 0.36 5.15
C MET A 40 -10.88 1.79 5.65
N GLU A 41 -10.29 1.94 6.83
CA GLU A 41 -9.85 3.22 7.37
C GLU A 41 -8.35 3.17 7.70
N TYR A 42 -7.57 4.06 7.09
CA TYR A 42 -6.12 4.14 7.27
C TYR A 42 -5.72 5.52 7.79
N LEU A 43 -4.84 5.54 8.80
CA LEU A 43 -4.17 6.74 9.26
C LEU A 43 -2.71 6.64 8.82
N GLU A 44 -2.32 7.53 7.91
CA GLU A 44 -0.95 7.64 7.46
C GLU A 44 -0.27 8.85 8.10
N ILE A 45 0.93 8.63 8.64
CA ILE A 45 1.78 9.68 9.19
C ILE A 45 3.03 9.74 8.32
N VAL A 46 3.19 10.84 7.61
CA VAL A 46 4.26 11.05 6.64
C VAL A 46 5.16 12.20 7.09
N GLY A 47 6.46 12.10 6.80
CA GLY A 47 7.43 13.15 7.08
C GLY A 47 8.61 13.09 6.10
N PRO A 48 9.27 14.22 5.76
CA PRO A 48 8.99 15.59 6.22
C PRO A 48 7.68 16.20 5.67
N ALA A 49 7.34 17.43 6.04
CA ALA A 49 6.07 18.07 5.66
C ALA A 49 5.87 18.22 4.14
N ASP A 50 6.96 18.24 3.38
CA ASP A 50 7.03 18.32 1.93
C ASP A 50 7.28 16.95 1.27
N PHE A 51 7.03 15.84 1.99
CA PHE A 51 7.15 14.50 1.43
C PHE A 51 6.23 14.33 0.23
N GLY A 52 6.82 13.95 -0.90
CA GLY A 52 6.12 13.71 -2.16
C GLY A 52 6.15 12.24 -2.59
N THR A 53 5.34 11.92 -3.58
CA THR A 53 5.35 10.64 -4.27
C THR A 53 5.69 10.86 -5.75
N VAL A 54 6.29 9.85 -6.37
CA VAL A 54 6.56 9.81 -7.81
C VAL A 54 6.10 8.47 -8.34
N ASP A 55 5.62 8.44 -9.58
CA ASP A 55 5.30 7.19 -10.24
C ASP A 55 6.57 6.36 -10.43
N ALA A 56 6.47 5.07 -10.16
CA ALA A 56 7.56 4.12 -10.30
C ALA A 56 7.15 2.96 -11.20
N ALA A 57 8.08 2.50 -12.04
CA ALA A 57 7.90 1.24 -12.74
C ALA A 57 7.94 0.08 -11.73
N PRO A 58 7.23 -1.02 -11.99
CA PRO A 58 7.32 -2.20 -11.14
C PRO A 58 8.74 -2.79 -11.15
N PRO A 59 9.16 -3.45 -10.06
CA PRO A 59 10.47 -4.12 -10.05
C PRO A 59 10.58 -5.16 -11.17
N PRO A 60 11.79 -5.37 -11.74
CA PRO A 60 11.98 -6.32 -12.83
C PRO A 60 11.47 -7.71 -12.48
N GLY A 61 10.66 -8.29 -13.38
CA GLY A 61 10.10 -9.64 -13.22
C GLY A 61 8.89 -9.74 -12.31
N ILE A 62 8.42 -8.63 -11.71
CA ILE A 62 7.23 -8.62 -10.88
C ILE A 62 5.98 -8.36 -11.72
N LYS A 63 5.03 -9.29 -11.66
CA LYS A 63 3.70 -9.12 -12.23
C LYS A 63 2.85 -8.31 -11.26
N VAL A 64 2.56 -7.07 -11.62
CA VAL A 64 1.66 -6.19 -10.85
C VAL A 64 0.25 -6.80 -10.85
N PRO A 65 -0.37 -7.03 -9.68
CA PRO A 65 -1.76 -7.45 -9.59
C PRO A 65 -2.69 -6.41 -10.22
N PRO A 66 -3.83 -6.78 -10.84
CA PRO A 66 -4.83 -5.79 -11.22
C PRO A 66 -5.49 -5.19 -9.97
N ILE A 67 -6.00 -3.96 -10.06
CA ILE A 67 -6.88 -3.42 -9.03
C ILE A 67 -8.14 -4.29 -8.90
N THR A 68 -8.60 -4.54 -7.68
CA THR A 68 -9.91 -5.16 -7.40
C THR A 68 -10.97 -4.07 -7.37
N PRO A 69 -11.86 -3.97 -8.38
CA PRO A 69 -12.92 -2.99 -8.37
C PRO A 69 -13.96 -3.36 -7.31
N TRP A 70 -14.49 -2.34 -6.62
CA TRP A 70 -15.70 -2.52 -5.84
C TRP A 70 -16.88 -2.84 -6.75
N LYS A 71 -17.75 -3.74 -6.30
CA LYS A 71 -19.00 -4.09 -6.98
C LYS A 71 -20.15 -3.24 -6.48
#